data_AF-A0A2S8FXG6-F1
#
_entry.id   AF-A0A2S8FXG6-F1
#
_cell.length_a   1.000
_cell.length_b   1.000
_cell.length_c   1.000
_cell.angle_alpha   90.00
_cell.angle_beta   90.00
_cell.angle_gamma   90.00
#
_symmetry.space_group_name_H-M   'P 1'
#
loop_
_entity.id
_entity.type
_entity.pdbx_description
1 polymer ?
#
loop_
_entity_poly.entity_id
_entity_poly.type
_entity_poly.pdbx_seq_one_letter_code
_entity_poly.pdbx_strand_id
1 'polypeptide(L)'
;MRRRMLKWIAGSFALGGAYALGQTWLAPSRLDAADVPNLQETLEKGLYARLPEHFDFIERIVLLVQLDRISLKLVYSTFQWALRFEKGRRFYYFEAAMKKRAGDLGVAL
;
A
#
# COMPACT_ATOMS: atom_id res chain seq x y z
N MET A 1 -32.40 2.80 -30.82
CA MET A 1 -33.29 3.89 -30.36
C MET A 1 -32.46 4.92 -29.59
N ARG A 2 -32.22 6.09 -30.21
CA ARG A 2 -31.45 7.22 -29.64
C ARG A 2 -32.43 8.20 -28.97
N ARG A 3 -32.21 8.54 -27.70
CA ARG A 3 -32.88 9.66 -26.99
C ARG A 3 -31.75 10.59 -26.52
N ARG A 4 -31.45 11.69 -27.23
CA ARG A 4 -31.98 13.07 -27.07
C ARG A 4 -32.03 13.48 -25.60
N MET A 5 -31.02 14.21 -25.15
CA MET A 5 -31.00 15.68 -24.97
C MET A 5 -31.76 16.14 -23.72
N LEU A 6 -31.03 16.73 -22.77
CA LEU A 6 -31.41 18.00 -22.14
C LEU A 6 -30.16 18.67 -21.53
N LYS A 7 -29.71 19.73 -22.21
CA LYS A 7 -28.76 20.74 -21.73
C LYS A 7 -29.60 21.86 -21.11
N TRP A 8 -29.34 22.29 -19.87
CA TRP A 8 -29.79 23.53 -19.19
C TRP A 8 -29.10 23.45 -17.80
N ILE A 9 -28.25 24.34 -17.28
CA ILE A 9 -28.26 25.81 -17.10
C ILE A 9 -26.83 26.22 -16.68
N ALA A 10 -26.11 27.01 -17.48
CA ALA A 10 -25.71 28.40 -17.21
C ALA A 10 -25.94 28.92 -15.78
N GLY A 11 -24.93 28.84 -14.91
CA GLY A 11 -24.84 29.61 -13.67
C GLY A 11 -23.45 30.22 -13.57
N SER A 12 -23.35 31.50 -13.93
CA SER A 12 -22.11 32.28 -13.99
C SER A 12 -21.55 32.64 -12.61
N PHE A 13 -20.22 32.74 -12.57
CA PHE A 13 -19.42 33.73 -11.84
C PHE A 13 -19.66 33.97 -10.34
N ALA A 14 -18.67 33.58 -9.54
CA ALA A 14 -18.17 34.45 -8.49
C ALA A 14 -16.63 34.30 -8.40
N LEU A 15 -15.93 35.32 -8.89
CA LEU A 15 -14.55 35.64 -8.53
C LEU A 15 -14.50 35.94 -7.02
N GLY A 16 -13.57 35.32 -6.29
CA GLY A 16 -13.25 35.75 -4.94
C GLY A 16 -12.23 34.85 -4.23
N GLY A 17 -11.07 35.42 -3.87
CA GLY A 17 -10.12 34.83 -2.92
C GLY A 17 -8.97 34.06 -3.60
N ALA A 18 -7.95 34.75 -4.12
CA ALA A 18 -6.76 35.14 -3.35
C ALA A 18 -5.96 33.94 -2.80
N TYR A 19 -4.87 33.62 -3.51
CA TYR A 19 -3.58 33.19 -2.97
C TYR A 19 -3.57 32.57 -1.56
N ALA A 20 -3.76 31.25 -1.49
CA ALA A 20 -3.08 30.44 -0.49
C ALA A 20 -2.04 29.57 -1.22
N LEU A 21 -0.94 30.21 -1.62
CA LEU A 21 0.33 29.54 -1.88
C LEU A 21 0.89 29.07 -0.52
N GLY A 22 0.20 28.12 0.10
CA GLY A 22 0.69 27.37 1.25
C GLY A 22 1.11 26.01 0.73
N GLN A 23 2.32 25.95 0.18
CA GLN A 23 3.01 24.70 -0.12
C GLN A 23 3.28 23.94 1.19
N THR A 24 2.27 23.29 1.76
CA THR A 24 2.49 22.12 2.63
C THR A 24 2.60 20.90 1.72
N TRP A 25 3.62 20.93 0.86
CA TRP A 25 4.10 19.74 0.18
C TRP A 25 4.64 18.81 1.26
N LEU A 26 3.83 17.79 1.58
CA LEU A 26 4.29 16.44 1.86
C LEU A 26 5.54 16.40 2.75
N ALA A 27 5.36 16.66 4.05
CA ALA A 27 6.24 15.98 5.00
C ALA A 27 6.07 14.48 4.70
N PRO A 28 7.13 13.74 4.32
CA PRO A 28 7.02 12.29 4.36
C PRO A 28 6.62 11.99 5.80
N SER A 29 5.49 11.32 5.99
CA SER A 29 5.19 10.69 7.26
C SER A 29 6.41 9.81 7.54
N ARG A 30 7.34 10.29 8.39
CA ARG A 30 8.38 9.46 8.96
C ARG A 30 7.60 8.42 9.73
N LEU A 31 7.41 7.29 9.09
CA LEU A 31 6.86 6.10 9.71
C LEU A 31 7.82 5.82 10.85
N ASP A 32 7.33 6.01 12.08
CA ASP A 32 8.14 5.89 13.27
C ASP A 32 8.80 4.51 13.25
N ALA A 33 10.09 4.45 13.59
CA ALA A 33 10.83 3.19 13.70
C ALA A 33 10.14 2.18 14.67
N ALA A 34 9.20 2.66 15.49
CA ALA A 34 8.32 1.87 16.34
C ALA A 34 7.30 1.00 15.57
N ASP A 35 6.94 1.33 14.33
CA ASP A 35 5.97 0.54 13.55
C ASP A 35 6.61 -0.72 12.92
N VAL A 36 7.94 -0.76 12.78
CA VAL A 36 8.63 -1.85 12.10
C VAL A 36 8.68 -3.15 12.93
N PRO A 37 9.00 -3.13 14.25
CA PRO A 37 8.90 -4.32 15.09
C PRO A 37 7.47 -4.91 15.09
N ASN A 38 6.44 -4.07 14.99
CA ASN A 38 5.04 -4.49 14.89
C ASN A 38 4.70 -5.11 13.51
N LEU A 39 5.41 -4.70 12.45
CA LEU A 39 5.15 -5.19 11.10
C LEU A 39 5.40 -6.70 10.97
N GLN A 40 6.53 -7.19 11.47
CA GLN A 40 6.90 -8.61 11.33
C GLN A 40 5.84 -9.51 11.98
N GLU A 41 5.55 -9.27 13.26
CA GLU A 41 4.55 -10.04 14.00
C GLU A 41 3.16 -9.96 13.36
N THR A 42 2.78 -8.77 12.85
CA THR A 42 1.52 -8.56 12.13
C THR A 42 1.44 -9.44 10.88
N LEU A 43 2.51 -9.51 10.09
CA LEU A 43 2.56 -10.31 8.87
C LEU A 43 2.55 -11.81 9.19
N GLU A 44 3.40 -12.25 10.12
CA GLU A 44 3.50 -13.67 10.50
C GLU A 44 2.15 -14.22 10.99
N LYS A 45 1.51 -13.51 11.91
CA LYS A 45 0.21 -13.92 12.46
C LYS A 45 -0.92 -13.73 11.47
N GLY A 46 -0.96 -12.60 10.78
CA GLY A 46 -2.05 -12.25 9.85
C GLY A 46 -2.10 -13.13 8.60
N LEU A 47 -0.93 -13.51 8.09
CA LEU A 47 -0.77 -14.39 6.93
C LEU A 47 -0.81 -15.88 7.30
N TYR A 48 -0.83 -16.21 8.59
CA TYR A 48 -0.72 -17.58 9.08
C TYR A 48 0.57 -18.26 8.58
N ALA A 49 1.71 -17.58 8.74
CA ALA A 49 3.03 -18.16 8.47
C ALA A 49 3.26 -19.38 9.38
N ARG A 50 3.88 -20.43 8.84
CA ARG A 50 4.03 -21.74 9.51
C ARG A 50 5.34 -22.45 9.19
N LEU A 51 5.88 -22.23 7.99
CA LEU A 51 7.11 -22.85 7.54
C LEU A 51 8.29 -21.90 7.76
N PRO A 52 9.52 -22.40 8.02
CA PRO A 52 10.72 -21.57 8.12
C PRO A 52 10.88 -20.60 6.95
N GLU A 53 10.69 -21.08 5.73
CA GLU A 53 10.73 -20.27 4.50
C GLU A 53 9.72 -19.11 4.47
N HIS A 54 8.58 -19.24 5.16
CA HIS A 54 7.61 -18.15 5.27
C HIS A 54 8.14 -17.03 6.17
N PHE A 55 8.78 -17.40 7.28
CA PHE A 55 9.37 -16.45 8.22
C PHE A 55 10.56 -15.74 7.57
N ASP A 56 11.44 -16.48 6.88
CA ASP A 56 12.59 -15.92 6.15
C ASP A 56 12.14 -14.89 5.10
N PHE A 57 11.06 -15.19 4.37
CA PHE A 57 10.50 -14.27 3.39
C PHE A 57 9.95 -12.99 4.05
N ILE A 58 9.26 -13.12 5.17
CA ILE A 58 8.73 -11.95 5.92
C ILE A 58 9.87 -11.11 6.47
N GLU A 59 10.90 -11.73 7.05
CA GLU A 59 12.09 -11.05 7.55
C GLU A 59 12.78 -10.25 6.44
N ARG A 60 12.94 -10.85 5.26
CA ARG A 60 13.49 -10.15 4.07
C ARG A 60 12.67 -8.92 3.69
N ILE A 61 11.33 -9.01 3.73
CA ILE A 61 10.46 -7.85 3.46
C ILE A 61 10.67 -6.76 4.51
N VAL A 62 10.71 -7.12 5.80
CA VAL A 62 10.90 -6.17 6.90
C VAL A 62 12.23 -5.44 6.74
N LEU A 63 13.31 -6.16 6.42
CA LEU A 63 14.61 -5.59 6.12
C LEU A 63 14.54 -4.60 4.95
N LEU A 64 13.86 -4.96 3.85
CA LEU A 64 13.72 -4.06 2.69
C LEU A 64 12.88 -2.81 2.99
N VAL A 65 11.94 -2.90 3.93
CA VAL A 65 11.22 -1.72 4.43
C VAL A 65 12.13 -0.84 5.30
N GLN A 66 12.93 -1.44 6.20
CA GLN A 66 13.91 -0.70 7.01
C GLN A 66 14.96 0.02 6.15
N LEU A 67 15.33 -0.57 5.02
CA LEU A 67 16.28 0.00 4.06
C LEU A 67 15.62 0.97 3.06
N ASP A 68 14.34 1.32 3.25
CA ASP A 68 13.54 2.18 2.37
C ASP A 68 13.52 1.71 0.89
N ARG A 69 13.77 0.42 0.64
CA ARG A 69 13.71 -0.19 -0.71
C ARG A 69 12.27 -0.50 -1.12
N ILE A 70 11.43 -0.83 -0.14
CA ILE A 70 10.00 -1.08 -0.32
C ILE A 70 9.25 -0.23 0.69
N SER A 71 8.25 0.53 0.26
CA SER A 71 7.46 1.33 1.20
C SER A 71 6.57 0.44 2.09
N LEU A 72 6.48 0.78 3.37
CA LEU A 72 5.58 0.15 4.34
C LEU A 72 4.12 0.16 3.84
N LYS A 73 3.69 1.26 3.20
CA LYS A 73 2.36 1.40 2.60
C LYS A 73 2.09 0.32 1.54
N LEU A 74 3.08 0.01 0.70
CA LEU A 74 2.94 -1.05 -0.30
C LEU A 74 2.75 -2.41 0.37
N VAL A 75 3.56 -2.71 1.39
CA VAL A 75 3.45 -3.97 2.16
C VAL A 75 2.08 -4.09 2.81
N TYR A 76 1.62 -3.07 3.55
CA TYR A 76 0.30 -3.10 4.20
C TYR A 76 -0.85 -3.22 3.19
N SER A 77 -0.80 -2.48 2.07
CA SER A 77 -1.85 -2.59 1.06
C SER A 77 -1.93 -3.99 0.45
N THR A 78 -0.78 -4.65 0.28
CA THR A 78 -0.69 -6.03 -0.24
C THR A 78 -1.17 -7.03 0.81
N PHE A 79 -0.79 -6.82 2.06
CA PHE A 79 -1.25 -7.61 3.21
C PHE A 79 -2.78 -7.54 3.35
N GLN A 80 -3.37 -6.34 3.35
CA GLN A 80 -4.82 -6.15 3.43
C GLN A 80 -5.56 -6.81 2.26
N TRP A 81 -4.97 -6.78 1.06
CA TRP A 81 -5.50 -7.52 -0.09
C TRP A 81 -5.44 -9.04 0.15
N ALA A 82 -4.33 -9.55 0.68
CA ALA A 82 -4.14 -10.98 0.98
C ALA A 82 -5.09 -11.50 2.07
N LEU A 83 -5.48 -10.67 3.04
CA LEU A 83 -6.44 -11.06 4.09
C LEU A 83 -7.84 -11.43 3.57
N ARG A 84 -8.18 -11.02 2.34
CA ARG A 84 -9.45 -11.36 1.67
C ARG A 84 -9.54 -12.83 1.26
N PHE A 85 -8.42 -13.55 1.23
CA PHE A 85 -8.37 -14.97 0.88
C PHE A 85 -8.46 -15.87 2.11
N GLU A 86 -8.72 -17.15 1.86
CA GLU A 86 -8.76 -18.20 2.88
C GLU A 86 -7.44 -18.30 3.64
N LYS A 87 -7.53 -18.56 4.96
CA LYS A 87 -6.39 -18.56 5.90
C LYS A 87 -5.19 -19.36 5.40
N GLY A 88 -5.40 -20.57 4.87
CA GLY A 88 -4.32 -21.44 4.38
C GLY A 88 -3.62 -20.96 3.10
N ARG A 89 -4.18 -19.95 2.41
CA ARG A 89 -3.65 -19.43 1.15
C ARG A 89 -3.11 -18.00 1.23
N ARG A 90 -3.36 -17.30 2.34
CA ARG A 90 -3.00 -15.87 2.50
C ARG A 90 -1.53 -15.60 2.25
N PHE A 91 -0.66 -16.41 2.86
CA PHE A 91 0.78 -16.29 2.68
C PHE A 91 1.17 -16.36 1.20
N TYR A 92 0.77 -17.41 0.48
CA TYR A 92 1.13 -17.60 -0.92
C TYR A 92 0.63 -16.46 -1.83
N TYR A 93 -0.59 -15.97 -1.60
CA TYR A 93 -1.10 -14.82 -2.36
C TYR A 93 -0.33 -13.54 -2.05
N PHE A 94 -0.01 -13.30 -0.78
CA PHE A 94 0.81 -12.17 -0.37
C PHE A 94 2.20 -12.25 -1.00
N GLU A 95 2.87 -13.40 -0.92
CA GLU A 95 4.18 -13.64 -1.49
C GLU A 95 4.19 -13.37 -3.01
N ALA A 96 3.27 -13.97 -3.75
CA ALA A 96 3.16 -13.78 -5.19
C ALA A 96 2.92 -12.30 -5.57
N ALA A 97 2.03 -11.62 -4.85
CA ALA A 97 1.75 -10.21 -5.08
C ALA A 97 2.94 -9.31 -4.74
N MET A 98 3.66 -9.60 -3.65
CA MET A 98 4.85 -8.87 -3.25
C MET A 98 5.99 -9.06 -4.25
N LYS A 99 6.28 -10.29 -4.68
CA LYS A 99 7.29 -10.58 -5.72
C LYS A 99 7.01 -9.80 -7.00
N LYS A 100 5.75 -9.79 -7.45
CA LYS A 100 5.34 -9.00 -8.62
C LYS A 100 5.55 -7.51 -8.41
N ARG A 101 4.98 -6.93 -7.35
CA ARG A 101 5.03 -5.48 -7.08
C ARG A 101 6.44 -4.98 -6.80
N ALA A 102 7.28 -5.78 -6.15
CA ALA A 102 8.69 -5.46 -5.94
C ALA A 102 9.48 -5.55 -7.26
N GLY A 103 9.19 -6.55 -8.10
CA GLY A 103 9.74 -6.64 -9.44
C GLY A 103 9.41 -5.42 -10.31
N ASP A 104 8.18 -4.91 -10.22
CA ASP A 104 7.77 -3.66 -10.90
C ASP A 104 8.55 -2.43 -10.41
N LEU A 105 9.11 -2.48 -9.19
CA LEU A 105 9.99 -1.46 -8.62
C LEU A 105 11.49 -1.74 -8.84
N GLY A 106 11.85 -2.82 -9.51
CA GLY A 106 13.24 -3.24 -9.71
C GLY A 106 13.91 -3.82 -8.45
N VAL A 107 13.12 -4.25 -7.46
CA VAL A 107 13.62 -4.87 -6.21
C VAL A 107 13.42 -6.37 -6.28
N ALA A 108 14.48 -7.15 -6.05
CA ALA A 108 14.43 -8.60 -6.01
C ALA A 108 14.06 -9.10 -4.60
N LEU A 109 13.12 -10.06 -4.54
CA LEU A 109 12.63 -10.71 -3.31
C LEU A 109 12.92 -12.21 -3.32
#